data_AF-A0A5C6LRM0-F1
#
_entry.id   AF-A0A5C6LRM0-F1
#
_cell.length_a   1.000
_cell.length_b   1.000
_cell.length_c   1.000
_cell.angle_alpha   90.00
_cell.angle_beta   90.00
_cell.angle_gamma   90.00
#
_symmetry.space_group_name_H-M   'P 1'
#
loop_
_entity.id
_entity.type
_entity.pdbx_description
1 polymer ?
#
loop_
_entity_poly.entity_id
_entity_poly.type
_entity_poly.pdbx_seq_one_letter_code
_entity_poly.pdbx_strand_id
1 'polypeptide(L)'
;MLICTFSAAAQHPLSRGRRTSQYDYLYQLTDKEAVEIVKDGQKKISSACLHTLRDSVLHDSPLPANLPAGNYLRVFAKDDRLYTAFTAVNNVAVKFGMNGRDLIVILHDQHGALIKDAEARIGKSKLSYDAQTQTWRKDKYNKEELLQISYKGVLNCIPLTRGNNGYSGRKHQTIIQRLKYKILRKRSRHNLLKDYTYRYGSYIVFSKPVYKPGDTVKVKAF
;
A
#
# COMPACT_ATOMS: atom_id res chain seq x y z
N MET A 1 -65.07 -6.37 33.38
CA MET A 1 -63.61 -6.18 33.37
C MET A 1 -63.09 -6.58 32.00
N LEU A 2 -62.49 -5.64 31.27
CA LEU A 2 -61.97 -5.86 29.92
C LEU A 2 -60.47 -6.20 30.04
N ILE A 3 -60.06 -7.41 29.64
CA ILE A 3 -58.65 -7.82 29.65
C ILE A 3 -58.09 -7.54 28.25
N CYS A 4 -57.33 -6.45 28.10
CA CYS A 4 -56.55 -6.18 26.90
C CYS A 4 -55.28 -7.03 26.91
N THR A 5 -55.16 -7.95 25.96
CA THR A 5 -53.93 -8.71 25.71
C THR A 5 -53.06 -7.96 24.71
N PHE A 6 -51.96 -7.37 25.18
CA PHE A 6 -50.92 -6.85 24.30
C PHE A 6 -50.04 -8.02 23.83
N SER A 7 -50.14 -8.38 22.54
CA SER A 7 -49.21 -9.33 21.93
C SER A 7 -47.87 -8.63 21.66
N ALA A 8 -46.93 -8.76 22.60
CA ALA A 8 -45.56 -8.32 22.40
C ALA A 8 -44.80 -9.33 21.50
N ALA A 9 -44.72 -9.05 20.20
CA ALA A 9 -43.88 -9.80 19.27
C ALA A 9 -42.40 -9.39 19.41
N ALA A 10 -41.77 -9.77 20.53
CA ALA A 10 -40.38 -9.42 20.84
C ALA A 10 -39.39 -10.59 20.68
N GLN A 11 -39.86 -11.79 20.34
CA GLN A 11 -39.01 -12.99 20.24
C GLN A 11 -38.67 -13.29 18.78
N HIS A 12 -37.51 -12.82 18.32
CA HIS A 12 -36.90 -13.32 17.09
C HIS A 12 -36.19 -14.65 17.38
N PRO A 13 -36.23 -15.63 16.46
CA PRO A 13 -35.48 -16.87 16.64
C PRO A 13 -33.99 -16.55 16.77
N LEU A 14 -33.35 -17.07 17.82
CA LEU A 14 -31.92 -16.87 18.10
C LEU A 14 -31.02 -17.26 16.92
N SER A 15 -31.47 -18.21 16.08
CA SER A 15 -30.77 -18.59 14.84
C SER A 15 -30.66 -17.47 13.81
N ARG A 16 -31.52 -16.44 13.88
CA ARG A 16 -31.49 -15.21 13.07
C ARG A 16 -30.93 -14.01 13.82
N GLY A 17 -30.43 -14.20 15.04
CA GLY A 17 -29.78 -13.14 15.81
C GLY A 17 -28.52 -12.64 15.10
N ARG A 18 -28.14 -11.38 15.38
CA ARG A 18 -26.89 -10.81 14.88
C ARG A 18 -25.72 -11.65 15.38
N ARG A 19 -24.88 -12.11 14.46
CA ARG A 19 -23.67 -12.89 14.75
C ARG A 19 -22.41 -12.04 14.82
N THR A 20 -22.53 -10.73 14.71
CA THR A 20 -21.45 -9.76 14.81
C THR A 20 -21.69 -8.80 15.99
N SER A 21 -20.66 -8.12 16.45
CA SER A 21 -20.86 -6.97 17.33
C SER A 21 -21.66 -5.88 16.62
N GLN A 22 -22.37 -5.07 17.40
CA GLN A 22 -23.07 -3.91 16.85
C GLN A 22 -22.09 -2.86 16.33
N TYR A 23 -20.95 -2.73 17.02
CA TYR A 23 -19.91 -1.77 16.73
C TYR A 23 -18.59 -2.46 16.41
N ASP A 24 -17.77 -1.74 15.65
CA ASP A 24 -16.35 -1.98 15.47
C ASP A 24 -15.59 -0.94 16.27
N TYR A 25 -14.68 -1.40 17.11
CA TYR A 25 -13.89 -0.57 18.00
C TYR A 25 -12.55 -0.23 17.35
N LEU A 26 -12.14 1.03 17.45
CA LEU A 26 -10.88 1.53 16.92
C LEU A 26 -9.91 1.77 18.07
N TYR A 27 -8.91 0.91 18.20
CA TYR A 27 -7.84 1.05 19.19
C TYR A 27 -6.64 1.76 18.57
N GLN A 28 -6.11 2.80 19.22
CA GLN A 28 -4.87 3.45 18.81
C GLN A 28 -3.69 2.51 19.05
N LEU A 29 -2.89 2.30 18.02
CA LEU A 29 -1.63 1.58 18.12
C LEU A 29 -0.50 2.54 18.46
N THR A 30 0.49 2.03 19.20
CA THR A 30 1.80 2.69 19.30
C THR A 30 2.56 2.57 17.98
N ASP A 31 3.52 3.48 17.76
CA ASP A 31 4.42 3.45 16.59
C ASP A 31 5.15 2.11 16.45
N LYS A 32 5.56 1.53 17.58
CA LYS A 32 6.24 0.23 17.61
C LYS A 32 5.32 -0.88 17.11
N GLU A 33 4.09 -0.95 17.62
CA GLU A 33 3.11 -1.97 17.20
C GLU A 33 2.73 -1.80 15.73
N ALA A 34 2.53 -0.57 15.26
CA ALA A 34 2.24 -0.31 13.85
C ALA A 34 3.36 -0.81 12.93
N VAL A 35 4.62 -0.54 13.28
CA VAL A 35 5.78 -1.04 12.52
C VAL A 35 5.85 -2.57 12.54
N GLU A 36 5.62 -3.20 13.70
CA GLU A 36 5.63 -4.66 13.82
C GLU A 36 4.50 -5.30 13.00
N ILE A 37 3.28 -4.77 13.09
CA ILE A 37 2.12 -5.29 12.35
C ILE A 37 2.29 -5.13 10.83
N VAL A 38 2.79 -3.98 10.36
CA VAL A 38 3.00 -3.78 8.91
C VAL A 38 4.12 -4.65 8.38
N LYS A 39 5.17 -4.88 9.17
CA LYS A 39 6.33 -5.67 8.74
C LYS A 39 6.08 -7.17 8.80
N ASP A 40 5.49 -7.64 9.89
CA ASP A 40 5.38 -9.07 10.22
C ASP A 40 3.95 -9.60 10.04
N GLY A 41 2.97 -8.73 9.81
CA GLY A 41 1.58 -9.07 9.55
C GLY A 41 0.77 -9.38 10.81
N GLN A 42 -0.38 -10.02 10.62
CA GLN A 42 -1.37 -10.26 11.68
C GLN A 42 -0.85 -11.08 12.87
N LYS A 43 0.24 -11.85 12.72
CA LYS A 43 0.86 -12.62 13.81
C LYS A 43 1.39 -11.74 14.96
N LYS A 44 1.56 -10.43 14.73
CA LYS A 44 1.95 -9.45 15.74
C LYS A 44 0.78 -8.81 16.46
N ILE A 45 -0.44 -9.02 15.98
CA ILE A 45 -1.63 -8.54 16.65
C ILE A 45 -1.89 -9.45 17.86
N SER A 46 -1.94 -8.84 19.04
CA SER A 46 -2.23 -9.52 20.30
C SER A 46 -3.16 -8.67 21.15
N SER A 47 -3.63 -9.23 22.26
CA SER A 47 -4.45 -8.48 23.24
C SER A 47 -3.73 -7.25 23.80
N ALA A 48 -2.39 -7.20 23.75
CA ALA A 48 -1.62 -6.04 24.15
C ALA A 48 -1.97 -4.79 23.31
N CYS A 49 -2.30 -4.96 22.03
CA CYS A 49 -2.68 -3.87 21.13
C CYS A 49 -4.07 -3.28 21.41
N LEU A 50 -4.82 -3.85 22.36
CA LEU A 50 -6.16 -3.41 22.75
C LEU A 50 -6.13 -2.44 23.95
N HIS A 51 -5.08 -1.61 24.04
CA HIS A 51 -4.80 -0.79 25.23
C HIS A 51 -5.44 0.60 25.22
N THR A 52 -5.71 1.19 24.05
CA THR A 52 -6.23 2.57 23.95
C THR A 52 -7.40 2.65 22.98
N LEU A 53 -8.62 2.53 23.47
CA LEU A 53 -9.83 2.76 22.67
C LEU A 53 -9.93 4.24 22.29
N ARG A 54 -10.11 4.53 21.00
CA ARG A 54 -10.27 5.89 20.47
C ARG A 54 -11.68 6.20 20.02
N ASP A 55 -12.31 5.24 19.36
CA ASP A 55 -13.64 5.44 18.80
C ASP A 55 -14.35 4.10 18.58
N SER A 56 -15.63 4.16 18.25
CA SER A 56 -16.45 3.03 17.83
C SER A 56 -17.40 3.45 16.72
N VAL A 57 -17.49 2.64 15.66
CA VAL A 57 -18.43 2.86 14.56
C VAL A 57 -19.37 1.69 14.44
N LEU A 58 -20.56 1.89 13.88
CA LEU A 58 -21.45 0.77 13.57
C LEU A 58 -20.71 -0.24 12.66
N HIS A 59 -20.94 -1.53 12.90
CA HIS A 59 -20.37 -2.59 12.05
C HIS A 59 -20.64 -2.31 10.57
N ASP A 60 -19.67 -2.58 9.71
CA ASP A 60 -19.66 -2.27 8.27
C ASP A 60 -19.73 -0.78 7.88
N SER A 61 -19.65 0.14 8.84
CA SER A 61 -19.58 1.58 8.54
C SER A 61 -18.16 2.01 8.15
N PRO A 62 -18.02 3.10 7.36
CA PRO A 62 -16.71 3.72 7.10
C PRO A 62 -16.09 4.25 8.40
N LEU A 63 -14.81 4.60 8.35
CA LEU A 63 -14.15 5.27 9.47
C LEU A 63 -14.80 6.63 9.75
N PRO A 64 -14.78 7.09 11.02
CA PRO A 64 -15.26 8.43 11.37
C PRO A 64 -14.51 9.49 10.57
N ALA A 65 -15.23 10.46 10.00
CA ALA A 65 -14.62 11.53 9.21
C ALA A 65 -13.67 12.42 10.02
N ASN A 66 -13.91 12.53 11.33
CA ASN A 66 -13.13 13.29 12.29
C ASN A 66 -12.09 12.44 13.05
N LEU A 67 -11.85 11.19 12.63
CA LEU A 67 -10.82 10.35 13.22
C LEU A 67 -9.44 11.00 12.96
N PRO A 68 -8.64 11.31 14.01
CA PRO A 68 -7.33 11.88 13.82
C PRO A 68 -6.42 10.98 12.97
N ALA A 69 -5.42 11.59 12.33
CA ALA A 69 -4.40 10.81 11.65
C ALA A 69 -3.60 9.95 12.64
N GLY A 70 -3.33 8.70 12.28
CA GLY A 70 -2.76 7.70 13.18
C GLY A 70 -2.90 6.28 12.67
N ASN A 71 -2.35 5.34 13.45
CA ASN A 71 -2.44 3.91 13.21
C ASN A 71 -3.42 3.29 14.20
N TYR A 72 -4.37 2.53 13.68
CA TYR A 72 -5.46 1.96 14.45
C TYR A 72 -5.60 0.46 14.21
N LEU A 73 -6.10 -0.23 15.22
CA LEU A 73 -6.61 -1.58 15.10
C LEU A 73 -8.13 -1.53 15.16
N ARG A 74 -8.79 -1.89 14.06
CA ARG A 74 -10.24 -2.06 14.00
C ARG A 74 -10.59 -3.46 14.48
N VAL A 75 -11.51 -3.55 15.45
CA VAL A 75 -11.78 -4.79 16.19
C VAL A 75 -13.28 -5.00 16.31
N PHE A 76 -13.75 -6.20 15.99
CA PHE A 76 -15.16 -6.57 16.13
C PHE A 76 -15.30 -8.06 16.43
N ALA A 77 -16.38 -8.43 17.12
CA ALA A 77 -16.69 -9.83 17.35
C ALA A 77 -17.51 -10.35 16.18
N LYS A 78 -17.21 -11.56 15.71
CA LYS A 78 -18.07 -12.31 14.80
C LYS A 78 -18.04 -13.77 15.20
N ASP A 79 -19.22 -14.34 15.37
CA ASP A 79 -19.44 -15.67 15.91
C ASP A 79 -18.79 -15.81 17.30
N ASP A 80 -17.85 -16.73 17.43
CA ASP A 80 -17.07 -17.02 18.63
C ASP A 80 -15.65 -16.41 18.59
N ARG A 81 -15.39 -15.49 17.65
CA ARG A 81 -14.05 -14.96 17.38
C ARG A 81 -13.98 -13.44 17.37
N LEU A 82 -12.81 -12.94 17.75
CA LEU A 82 -12.45 -11.54 17.60
C LEU A 82 -11.71 -11.34 16.28
N TYR A 83 -12.27 -10.51 15.41
CA TYR A 83 -11.66 -10.12 14.14
C TYR A 83 -10.93 -8.79 14.31
N THR A 84 -9.75 -8.70 13.69
CA THR A 84 -8.89 -7.51 13.78
C THR A 84 -8.37 -7.11 12.40
N ALA A 85 -8.28 -5.80 12.16
CA ALA A 85 -7.75 -5.23 10.93
C ALA A 85 -6.91 -3.99 11.24
N PHE A 86 -5.66 -3.98 10.75
CA PHE A 86 -4.82 -2.79 10.78
C PHE A 86 -5.40 -1.72 9.85
N THR A 87 -5.54 -0.51 10.36
CA THR A 87 -6.14 0.62 9.66
C THR A 87 -5.29 1.87 9.89
N ALA A 88 -4.70 2.42 8.83
CA ALA A 88 -3.92 3.65 8.90
C ALA A 88 -4.71 4.83 8.35
N VAL A 89 -4.74 5.93 9.11
CA VAL A 89 -5.25 7.24 8.67
C VAL A 89 -4.03 8.12 8.44
N ASN A 90 -3.61 8.23 7.19
CA ASN A 90 -2.37 8.93 6.83
C ASN A 90 -2.55 10.44 6.82
N ASN A 91 -1.54 11.18 7.31
CA ASN A 91 -1.43 12.63 7.16
C ASN A 91 -0.47 13.06 6.05
N VAL A 92 0.08 12.10 5.31
CA VAL A 92 0.96 12.33 4.15
C VAL A 92 0.50 11.49 2.97
N ALA A 93 0.61 12.07 1.78
CA ALA A 93 0.53 11.37 0.51
C ALA A 93 1.94 11.14 -0.03
N VAL A 94 2.31 9.87 -0.21
CA VAL A 94 3.64 9.46 -0.65
C VAL A 94 3.64 9.17 -2.14
N LYS A 95 4.53 9.80 -2.89
CA LYS A 95 4.79 9.51 -4.30
C LYS A 95 6.23 9.06 -4.48
N PHE A 96 6.42 8.09 -5.38
CA PHE A 96 7.75 7.60 -5.72
C PHE A 96 8.18 8.17 -7.06
N GLY A 97 9.38 8.76 -7.10
CA GLY A 97 10.00 9.19 -8.35
C GLY A 97 10.46 7.98 -9.17
N MET A 98 10.26 8.05 -10.49
CA MET A 98 10.66 6.98 -11.40
C MET A 98 12.05 7.27 -11.96
N ASN A 99 13.06 6.50 -11.56
CA ASN A 99 14.36 6.49 -12.24
C ASN A 99 14.97 5.08 -12.41
N GLY A 100 14.29 4.04 -11.92
CA GLY A 100 14.69 2.63 -12.07
C GLY A 100 15.96 2.21 -11.32
N ARG A 101 16.51 3.07 -10.45
CA ARG A 101 17.78 2.81 -9.76
C ARG A 101 17.80 3.27 -8.30
N ASP A 102 17.33 4.47 -8.05
CA ASP A 102 17.35 5.10 -6.74
C ASP A 102 15.93 5.16 -6.19
N LEU A 103 15.82 5.19 -4.88
CA LEU A 103 14.57 5.53 -4.23
C LEU A 103 14.48 7.05 -4.16
N ILE A 104 13.43 7.59 -4.75
CA ILE A 104 13.08 9.02 -4.68
C ILE A 104 11.68 9.09 -4.07
N VAL A 105 11.54 9.80 -2.96
CA VAL A 105 10.28 9.96 -2.24
C VAL A 105 9.89 11.43 -2.23
N ILE A 106 8.66 11.70 -2.68
CA ILE A 106 8.05 13.03 -2.70
C ILE A 106 6.84 12.97 -1.77
N LEU A 107 6.75 13.94 -0.85
CA LEU A 107 5.71 13.97 0.17
C LEU A 107 4.80 15.18 -0.03
N HIS A 108 3.51 14.93 0.03
CA HIS A 108 2.48 15.98 0.04
C HIS A 108 1.60 15.84 1.27
N ASP A 109 1.04 16.95 1.74
CA ASP A 109 -0.04 16.92 2.73
C ASP A 109 -1.39 16.55 2.07
N GLN A 110 -2.44 16.52 2.89
CA GLN A 110 -3.80 16.19 2.43
C GLN A 110 -4.39 17.24 1.47
N HIS A 111 -3.81 18.45 1.40
CA HIS A 111 -4.18 19.51 0.47
C HIS A 111 -3.30 19.54 -0.79
N GLY A 112 -2.31 18.65 -0.88
CA GLY A 112 -1.37 18.57 -2.01
C GLY A 112 -0.14 19.47 -1.88
N ALA A 113 0.03 20.21 -0.78
CA ALA A 113 1.22 21.03 -0.56
C ALA A 113 2.44 20.16 -0.28
N LEU A 114 3.61 20.57 -0.78
CA LEU A 114 4.87 19.85 -0.58
C LEU A 114 5.31 19.89 0.89
N ILE A 115 5.59 18.72 1.45
CA ILE A 115 6.16 18.56 2.78
C ILE A 115 7.69 18.54 2.67
N LYS A 116 8.39 19.29 3.53
CA LYS A 116 9.86 19.44 3.51
C LYS A 116 10.53 19.11 4.84
N ASP A 117 9.74 19.02 5.89
CA ASP A 117 10.12 18.95 7.31
C ASP A 117 9.79 17.59 7.95
N ALA A 118 9.36 16.61 7.15
CA ALA A 118 9.15 15.24 7.63
C ALA A 118 10.46 14.49 7.86
N GLU A 119 10.44 13.54 8.80
CA GLU A 119 11.52 12.59 8.97
C GLU A 119 11.19 11.29 8.24
N ALA A 120 11.95 10.96 7.19
CA ALA A 120 11.82 9.71 6.47
C ALA A 120 12.98 8.76 6.81
N ARG A 121 12.65 7.48 7.08
CA ARG A 121 13.61 6.43 7.46
C ARG A 121 13.30 5.12 6.76
N ILE A 122 14.33 4.32 6.55
CA ILE A 122 14.22 2.94 6.09
C ILE A 122 15.01 2.06 7.04
N GLY A 123 14.29 1.19 7.76
CA GLY A 123 14.87 0.46 8.88
C GLY A 123 15.52 1.43 9.87
N LYS A 124 16.83 1.28 10.09
CA LYS A 124 17.59 2.15 11.00
C LYS A 124 18.10 3.43 10.34
N SER A 125 18.21 3.47 9.01
CA SER A 125 18.82 4.57 8.28
C SER A 125 17.84 5.72 8.01
N LYS A 126 18.24 6.94 8.35
CA LYS A 126 17.53 8.16 7.93
C LYS A 126 17.77 8.44 6.45
N LEU A 127 16.75 8.90 5.76
CA LEU A 127 16.84 9.41 4.39
C LEU A 127 17.17 10.90 4.43
N SER A 128 18.12 11.32 3.60
CA SER A 128 18.46 12.73 3.46
C SER A 128 17.46 13.43 2.57
N TYR A 129 17.01 14.62 2.99
CA TYR A 129 16.21 15.52 2.16
C TYR A 129 17.14 16.34 1.25
N ASP A 130 16.81 16.37 -0.03
CA ASP A 130 17.47 17.19 -1.04
C ASP A 130 16.58 18.40 -1.36
N ALA A 131 17.05 19.59 -0.99
CA ALA A 131 16.32 20.83 -1.18
C ALA A 131 16.22 21.25 -2.65
N GLN A 132 17.15 20.83 -3.52
CA GLN A 132 17.14 21.19 -4.94
C GLN A 132 16.03 20.44 -5.68
N THR A 133 15.87 19.15 -5.38
CA THR A 133 14.85 18.30 -6.00
C THR A 133 13.57 18.19 -5.18
N GLN A 134 13.57 18.71 -3.95
CA GLN A 134 12.46 18.63 -2.98
C GLN A 134 12.05 17.18 -2.69
N THR A 135 13.04 16.29 -2.56
CA THR A 135 12.81 14.85 -2.39
C THR A 135 13.67 14.25 -1.28
N TRP A 136 13.21 13.12 -0.72
CA TRP A 136 14.08 12.24 0.07
C TRP A 136 14.65 11.16 -0.83
N ARG A 137 15.97 10.99 -0.82
CA ARG A 137 16.65 10.10 -1.77
C ARG A 137 17.51 9.04 -1.09
N LYS A 138 17.56 7.85 -1.70
CA LYS A 138 18.56 6.81 -1.41
C LYS A 138 19.03 6.18 -2.70
N ASP A 139 20.32 6.34 -2.97
CA ASP A 139 20.91 5.83 -4.20
C ASP A 139 20.97 4.31 -4.24
N LYS A 140 20.82 3.75 -5.45
CA LYS A 140 20.94 2.30 -5.72
C LYS A 140 20.08 1.45 -4.80
N TYR A 141 18.87 1.90 -4.50
CA TYR A 141 17.97 1.22 -3.57
C TYR A 141 17.00 0.29 -4.29
N ASN A 142 16.99 -0.99 -3.92
CA ASN A 142 16.16 -2.02 -4.56
C ASN A 142 15.66 -3.11 -3.58
N LYS A 143 15.66 -2.82 -2.28
CA LYS A 143 15.29 -3.77 -1.24
C LYS A 143 13.81 -3.68 -0.90
N GLU A 144 13.26 -4.79 -0.42
CA GLU A 144 11.92 -4.85 0.19
C GLU A 144 12.06 -4.52 1.67
N GLU A 145 11.76 -3.29 2.04
CA GLU A 145 11.79 -2.85 3.44
C GLU A 145 10.64 -1.87 3.70
N LEU A 146 10.50 -1.46 4.95
CA LEU A 146 9.48 -0.50 5.36
C LEU A 146 10.03 0.93 5.33
N LEU A 147 9.42 1.78 4.51
CA LEU A 147 9.59 3.23 4.58
C LEU A 147 8.72 3.76 5.73
N GLN A 148 9.35 4.43 6.68
CA GLN A 148 8.73 5.05 7.84
C GLN A 148 8.82 6.56 7.67
N ILE A 149 7.68 7.25 7.73
CA ILE A 149 7.60 8.70 7.59
C ILE A 149 6.91 9.26 8.83
N SER A 150 7.67 9.99 9.64
CA SER A 150 7.14 10.74 10.77
C SER A 150 6.88 12.18 10.32
N TYR A 151 5.63 12.61 10.42
CA TYR A 151 5.21 13.97 10.11
C TYR A 151 4.16 14.44 11.11
N LYS A 152 4.38 15.60 11.72
CA LYS A 152 3.46 16.19 12.73
C LYS A 152 3.01 15.19 13.82
N GLY A 153 3.93 14.34 14.28
CA GLY A 153 3.67 13.35 15.33
C GLY A 153 2.92 12.08 14.88
N VAL A 154 2.70 11.90 13.59
CA VAL A 154 2.06 10.70 13.02
C VAL A 154 3.08 9.89 12.23
N LEU A 155 3.19 8.60 12.56
CA LEU A 155 3.99 7.64 11.82
C LEU A 155 3.17 7.03 10.67
N ASN A 156 3.67 7.17 9.45
CA ASN A 156 3.13 6.52 8.26
C ASN A 156 4.09 5.41 7.83
N CYS A 157 3.56 4.20 7.62
CA CYS A 157 4.32 3.01 7.28
C CYS A 157 3.99 2.55 5.86
N ILE A 158 4.96 2.62 4.95
CA ILE A 158 4.78 2.32 3.52
C ILE A 158 5.70 1.15 3.15
N PRO A 159 5.16 -0.04 2.89
CA PRO A 159 5.97 -1.16 2.43
C PRO A 159 6.55 -0.86 1.04
N LEU A 160 7.87 -0.94 0.90
CA LEU A 160 8.54 -0.81 -0.38
C LEU A 160 8.60 -2.18 -1.04
N THR A 161 8.00 -2.30 -2.22
CA THR A 161 8.11 -3.52 -3.02
C THR A 161 9.34 -3.45 -3.90
N ARG A 162 9.99 -4.59 -4.14
CA ARG A 162 11.11 -4.65 -5.08
C ARG A 162 10.62 -4.35 -6.48
N GLY A 163 11.05 -3.22 -7.02
CA GLY A 163 10.95 -2.96 -8.45
C GLY A 163 11.68 -4.08 -9.19
N ASN A 164 11.00 -4.73 -10.15
CA ASN A 164 11.63 -5.68 -11.05
C ASN A 164 12.51 -4.89 -12.04
N ASN A 165 13.60 -4.33 -11.54
CA ASN A 165 14.52 -3.53 -12.32
C ASN A 165 15.29 -4.51 -13.20
N GLY A 166 14.88 -4.60 -14.48
CA GLY A 166 15.63 -5.29 -15.55
C GLY A 166 17.08 -4.77 -15.71
N TYR A 167 17.43 -3.70 -15.00
CA TYR A 167 18.80 -3.35 -14.63
C TYR A 167 19.41 -4.36 -13.64
N SER A 168 19.41 -5.64 -14.00
CA SER A 168 20.53 -6.47 -13.58
C SER A 168 21.75 -5.80 -14.19
N GLY A 169 22.52 -5.07 -13.39
CA GLY A 169 23.81 -4.55 -13.84
C GLY A 169 24.51 -5.68 -14.57
N ARG A 170 24.87 -5.45 -15.85
CA ARG A 170 25.59 -6.44 -16.65
C ARG A 170 26.73 -6.93 -15.78
N LYS A 171 26.61 -8.15 -15.23
CA LYS A 171 27.72 -8.75 -14.48
C LYS A 171 28.89 -8.72 -15.45
N HIS A 172 29.98 -8.09 -15.06
CA HIS A 172 31.16 -7.99 -15.89
C HIS A 172 31.57 -9.43 -16.22
N GLN A 173 31.34 -9.85 -17.47
CA GLN A 173 31.68 -11.20 -17.87
C GLN A 173 33.20 -11.31 -17.73
N THR A 174 33.64 -12.22 -16.87
CA THR A 174 35.08 -12.52 -16.74
C THR A 174 35.60 -13.02 -18.09
N ILE A 175 36.91 -12.91 -18.31
CA ILE A 175 37.54 -13.37 -19.57
C ILE A 175 37.19 -14.85 -19.84
N ILE A 176 37.13 -15.67 -18.81
CA ILE A 176 36.74 -17.09 -18.88
C ILE A 176 35.29 -17.26 -19.33
N GLN A 177 34.36 -16.44 -18.82
CA GLN A 177 32.97 -16.46 -19.27
C GLN A 177 32.87 -16.04 -20.74
N ARG A 178 33.56 -14.97 -21.17
CA ARG A 178 33.59 -14.53 -22.57
C ARG A 178 34.10 -15.62 -23.52
N LEU A 179 35.12 -16.38 -23.08
CA LEU A 179 35.67 -17.51 -23.84
C LEU A 179 34.68 -18.68 -23.92
N LYS A 180 34.00 -19.06 -22.82
CA LYS A 180 32.93 -20.08 -22.82
C LYS A 180 31.75 -19.67 -23.71
N TYR A 181 31.32 -18.41 -23.66
CA TYR A 181 30.19 -17.89 -24.44
C TYR A 181 30.47 -17.79 -25.95
N LYS A 182 31.74 -17.70 -26.39
CA LYS A 182 32.09 -17.80 -27.82
C LYS A 182 31.93 -19.22 -28.36
N ILE A 183 32.26 -20.24 -27.56
CA ILE A 183 32.21 -21.66 -27.97
C ILE A 183 30.76 -22.16 -28.05
N LEU A 184 29.87 -21.66 -27.18
CA LEU A 184 28.45 -22.06 -27.13
C LEU A 184 27.54 -21.38 -28.18
N ARG A 185 28.05 -20.44 -28.98
CA ARG A 185 27.23 -19.56 -29.84
C ARG A 185 26.91 -20.12 -31.23
N LYS A 186 27.17 -21.40 -31.49
CA LYS A 186 26.83 -22.06 -32.77
C LYS A 186 25.43 -22.65 -32.83
N ARG A 187 24.60 -22.51 -31.79
CA ARG A 187 23.18 -22.93 -31.84
C ARG A 187 22.27 -21.86 -31.23
N SER A 188 21.17 -21.61 -31.93
CA SER A 188 20.09 -20.68 -31.63
C SER A 188 20.33 -19.21 -32.03
N ARG A 189 20.21 -18.96 -33.33
CA ARG A 189 19.66 -17.69 -33.84
C ARG A 189 18.20 -17.94 -34.13
N HIS A 190 17.29 -17.71 -33.19
CA HIS A 190 15.92 -17.26 -33.45
C HIS A 190 15.34 -16.67 -32.15
N ASN A 191 14.58 -15.59 -32.31
CA ASN A 191 13.80 -14.86 -31.30
C ASN A 191 14.55 -13.76 -30.52
N LEU A 192 15.06 -12.77 -31.25
CA LEU A 192 15.12 -11.39 -30.76
C LEU A 192 13.84 -10.69 -31.17
N LEU A 193 12.82 -10.75 -30.31
CA LEU A 193 11.75 -9.76 -30.17
C LEU A 193 11.17 -10.07 -28.79
N LYS A 194 11.82 -9.54 -27.75
CA LYS A 194 11.32 -9.67 -26.38
C LYS A 194 10.20 -8.66 -26.23
N ASP A 195 8.98 -9.17 -26.10
CA ASP A 195 7.81 -8.39 -25.77
C ASP A 195 8.08 -7.48 -24.57
N TYR A 196 7.98 -6.17 -24.80
CA TYR A 196 7.71 -5.21 -23.74
C TYR A 196 6.24 -5.38 -23.34
N THR A 197 5.89 -6.50 -22.68
CA THR A 197 4.57 -6.65 -22.08
C THR A 197 4.47 -5.65 -20.94
N TYR A 198 3.81 -4.54 -21.22
CA TYR A 198 3.36 -3.56 -20.23
C TYR A 198 2.63 -4.29 -19.11
N ARG A 199 2.99 -3.94 -17.87
CA ARG A 199 2.43 -4.49 -16.62
C ARG A 199 1.00 -4.05 -16.33
N TYR A 200 0.35 -3.40 -17.30
CA TYR A 200 -1.05 -3.00 -17.27
C TYR A 200 -1.74 -3.79 -18.38
N GLY A 201 -2.71 -4.63 -18.03
CA GLY A 201 -3.42 -5.50 -18.97
C GLY A 201 -4.37 -4.75 -19.93
N SER A 202 -4.19 -3.44 -20.06
CA SER A 202 -4.97 -2.59 -20.95
C SER A 202 -4.18 -2.19 -22.18
N TYR A 203 -4.88 -2.04 -23.30
CA TYR A 203 -4.27 -1.59 -24.55
C TYR A 203 -5.20 -0.66 -25.32
N ILE A 204 -4.60 0.24 -26.08
CA ILE A 204 -5.31 1.19 -26.93
C ILE A 204 -5.08 0.79 -28.38
N VAL A 205 -6.16 0.68 -29.15
CA VAL A 205 -6.13 0.43 -30.58
C VAL A 205 -6.64 1.65 -31.33
N PHE A 206 -5.91 2.06 -32.36
CA PHE A 206 -6.31 3.10 -33.28
C PHE A 206 -6.80 2.48 -34.59
N SER A 207 -7.77 3.12 -35.24
CA SER A 207 -8.27 2.63 -36.54
C SER A 207 -7.21 2.64 -37.65
N LYS A 208 -6.18 3.51 -37.55
CA LYS A 208 -5.05 3.61 -38.47
C LYS A 208 -3.83 4.24 -37.77
N PRO A 209 -2.59 4.02 -38.26
CA PRO A 209 -1.37 4.49 -37.58
C PRO A 209 -1.08 6.00 -37.74
N VAL A 210 -1.61 6.65 -38.79
CA VAL A 210 -1.37 8.07 -39.08
C VAL A 210 -2.66 8.76 -39.49
N TYR A 211 -2.89 9.97 -38.97
CA TYR A 211 -4.03 10.84 -39.28
C TYR A 211 -3.53 12.15 -39.88
N LYS A 212 -4.29 12.71 -40.82
CA LYS A 212 -4.02 14.02 -41.41
C LYS A 212 -4.83 15.11 -40.70
N PRO A 213 -4.43 16.39 -40.76
CA PRO A 213 -5.25 17.49 -40.29
C PRO A 213 -6.66 17.43 -40.90
N GLY A 214 -7.70 17.50 -40.06
CA GLY A 214 -9.10 17.35 -40.46
C GLY A 214 -9.66 15.92 -40.30
N ASP A 215 -8.82 14.91 -40.08
CA ASP A 215 -9.32 13.57 -39.78
C ASP A 215 -9.91 13.48 -38.36
N THR A 216 -10.96 12.68 -38.22
CA THR A 216 -11.46 12.27 -36.89
C THR A 216 -10.66 11.07 -36.36
N VAL A 217 -10.01 11.24 -35.21
CA VAL A 217 -9.27 10.16 -34.54
C VAL A 217 -10.26 9.15 -33.93
N LYS A 218 -10.17 7.89 -34.36
CA LYS A 218 -10.96 6.78 -33.79
C LYS A 218 -10.07 5.87 -32.96
N VAL A 219 -10.45 5.69 -31.70
CA VAL A 219 -9.67 4.95 -30.70
C VAL A 219 -10.59 4.06 -29.86
N LYS A 220 -10.07 2.89 -29.45
CA LYS A 220 -10.73 1.98 -28.51
C LYS A 220 -9.72 1.51 -27.47
N ALA A 221 -10.09 1.54 -26.20
CA ALA A 221 -9.31 1.00 -25.11
C ALA A 221 -9.95 -0.29 -24.59
N PHE A 222 -9.12 -1.26 -24.22
CA PHE A 222 -9.49 -2.52 -23.60
C PHE A 222 -8.75 -2.65 -22.27
#